data_AF-A0A4Q7FGD9-F1
#
_entry.id   AF-A0A4Q7FGD9-F1
#
_cell.length_a   1.000
_cell.length_b   1.000
_cell.length_c   1.000
_cell.angle_alpha   90.00
_cell.angle_beta   90.00
_cell.angle_gamma   90.00
#
_symmetry.space_group_name_H-M   'P 1'
#
loop_
_entity.id
_entity.type
_entity.pdbx_description
1 polymer ?
#
loop_
_entity_poly.entity_id
_entity_poly.type
_entity_poly.pdbx_seq_one_letter_code
_entity_poly.pdbx_strand_id
1 'polypeptide(L)' 'MILDLHRQGLTVSAIARELGIDRKTVRKCIARGLEPPVYGPRKPRQRRIDPFVSYLGGRVTAYPGLTGRRLLRELRERGY' A
#
# COMPACT_ATOMS: atom_id res chain seq x y z
N MET A 1 8.96 14.60 -19.20
CA MET A 1 9.86 15.43 -18.37
C MET A 1 11.18 14.71 -18.04
N ILE A 2 11.23 13.72 -17.14
CA ILE A 2 12.50 13.00 -16.83
C ILE A 2 13.08 12.24 -18.05
N LEU A 3 12.24 11.52 -18.78
CA LEU A 3 12.68 10.73 -19.94
C LEU A 3 13.15 11.60 -21.10
N ASP A 4 12.53 12.77 -21.30
CA ASP A 4 12.91 13.71 -22.35
C ASP A 4 14.28 14.32 -22.08
N LEU A 5 14.53 14.78 -20.83
CA LEU A 5 15.84 15.28 -20.42
C LEU A 5 16.93 14.19 -20.52
N HIS A 6 16.59 12.95 -20.20
CA HIS A 6 17.53 11.83 -20.39
C HIS A 6 17.83 11.57 -21.88
N ARG A 7 16.83 11.68 -22.77
CA ARG A 7 17.02 11.57 -24.23
C ARG A 7 17.84 12.72 -24.81
N GLN A 8 17.81 13.89 -24.19
CA GLN A 8 18.67 15.03 -24.53
C GLN A 8 20.13 14.85 -24.06
N GLY A 9 20.47 13.73 -23.41
CA GLY A 9 21.83 13.42 -22.98
C GLY A 9 22.20 13.94 -21.60
N LEU A 10 21.26 14.50 -20.82
CA LEU A 10 21.54 14.95 -19.47
C LEU A 10 21.81 13.77 -18.53
N THR A 11 22.77 13.94 -17.64
CA THR A 11 23.07 12.95 -16.61
C THR A 11 21.98 12.90 -15.55
N VAL A 12 21.83 11.75 -14.88
CA VAL A 12 20.90 11.57 -13.75
C VAL A 12 21.05 12.67 -12.69
N SER A 13 22.29 13.09 -12.41
CA SER A 13 22.56 14.14 -11.42
C SER A 13 22.12 15.53 -11.88
N ALA A 14 22.25 15.83 -13.19
CA ALA A 14 21.79 17.09 -13.75
C ALA A 14 20.26 17.18 -13.70
N ILE A 15 19.58 16.11 -14.14
CA ILE A 15 18.11 16.01 -14.09
C ILE A 15 17.59 16.12 -12.65
N ALA A 16 18.26 15.46 -11.70
CA ALA A 16 17.90 15.53 -10.28
C ALA A 16 17.99 16.96 -9.71
N ARG A 17 19.04 17.70 -10.06
CA ARG A 17 19.22 19.10 -9.64
C ARG A 17 18.20 20.03 -10.28
N GLU A 18 17.95 19.87 -11.58
CA GLU A 18 17.01 20.69 -12.34
C GLU A 18 15.57 20.51 -11.84
N LEU A 19 15.17 19.27 -11.55
CA LEU A 19 13.81 18.94 -11.12
C LEU A 19 13.62 18.96 -9.59
N GLY A 20 14.69 19.07 -8.80
CA GLY A 20 14.63 18.98 -7.34
C GLY A 20 14.21 17.60 -6.81
N ILE A 21 14.45 16.54 -7.58
CA ILE A 21 14.03 15.16 -7.26
C ILE A 21 15.25 14.32 -6.87
N ASP A 22 15.09 13.36 -5.95
CA ASP A 22 16.16 12.43 -5.61
C ASP A 22 16.66 11.63 -6.83
N ARG A 23 17.99 11.51 -6.95
CA ARG A 23 18.66 10.80 -8.03
C ARG A 23 18.22 9.35 -8.21
N LYS A 24 17.78 8.66 -7.14
CA LYS A 24 17.25 7.29 -7.22
C LYS A 24 15.89 7.27 -7.91
N THR A 25 15.06 8.28 -7.68
CA THR A 25 13.77 8.43 -8.36
C THR A 25 13.97 8.69 -9.85
N VAL A 26 14.88 9.59 -10.21
CA VAL A 26 15.25 9.84 -11.62
C VAL A 26 15.72 8.55 -12.30
N ARG A 27 16.66 7.83 -11.66
CA ARG A 27 17.14 6.53 -12.17
C ARG A 27 16.01 5.50 -12.33
N LYS A 28 15.11 5.41 -11.34
CA LYS A 28 13.96 4.51 -11.38
C LYS A 28 12.99 4.87 -12.51
N CYS A 29 12.72 6.16 -12.72
CA CYS A 29 11.88 6.64 -13.81
C CYS A 29 12.49 6.33 -15.18
N ILE A 30 13.81 6.53 -15.36
CA ILE A 30 14.50 6.18 -16.61
C ILE A 30 14.42 4.67 -16.87
N ALA A 31 14.74 3.85 -15.87
CA ALA A 31 14.71 2.39 -16.00
C ALA A 31 13.31 1.84 -16.29
N ARG A 32 12.27 2.48 -15.76
CA ARG A 32 10.87 2.12 -15.98
C ARG A 32 10.32 2.60 -17.32
N GLY A 33 10.93 3.61 -17.93
CA GLY A 33 10.47 4.19 -19.19
C GLY A 33 9.06 4.78 -19.07
N LEU A 34 8.27 4.64 -20.14
CA LEU A 34 6.90 5.16 -20.24
C LEU A 34 5.87 4.32 -19.47
N GLU A 35 6.27 3.22 -18.84
CA GLU A 35 5.34 2.39 -18.08
C GLU A 35 4.86 3.12 -16.83
N PRO A 36 3.54 3.32 -16.66
CA PRO A 36 3.02 3.97 -15.47
C PRO A 36 3.30 3.13 -14.22
N PRO A 37 3.34 3.75 -13.04
CA PRO A 37 3.34 3.04 -11.79
C PRO A 37 2.13 2.11 -11.65
N VAL A 38 2.32 0.82 -11.94
CA VAL A 38 1.35 -0.20 -11.56
C VAL A 38 1.39 -0.33 -10.04
N TYR A 39 0.52 0.42 -9.37
CA TYR A 39 0.21 0.18 -7.96
C TYR A 39 -0.75 -1.00 -7.91
N GLY A 40 -0.19 -2.21 -7.80
CA GLY A 40 -0.99 -3.40 -7.55
C GLY A 40 -1.69 -3.31 -6.19
N PRO A 41 -2.79 -4.06 -5.98
CA PRO A 41 -3.35 -4.21 -4.64
C PRO A 41 -2.23 -4.68 -3.70
N ARG A 42 -2.19 -4.12 -2.48
CA ARG A 42 -1.22 -4.56 -1.48
C ARG A 42 -1.36 -6.06 -1.31
N LYS A 43 -0.23 -6.78 -1.34
CA LYS A 43 -0.24 -8.22 -1.07
C LYS A 43 -0.96 -8.46 0.26
N PRO A 44 -1.95 -9.38 0.30
CA PRO A 44 -2.62 -9.70 1.55
C PRO A 44 -1.58 -10.17 2.56
N ARG A 45 -1.63 -9.61 3.75
CA ARG A 45 -0.79 -10.03 4.88
C ARG A 45 -1.71 -10.67 5.90
N GLN A 46 -1.22 -11.75 6.51
CA GLN A 46 -1.93 -12.35 7.63
C GLN A 46 -2.06 -11.32 8.76
N ARG A 47 -3.28 -11.08 9.19
CA ARG A 47 -3.62 -10.19 10.30
C ARG A 47 -3.97 -11.04 11.51
N ARG A 48 -3.70 -10.52 12.72
CA ARG A 48 -4.09 -11.17 13.98
C ARG A 48 -5.59 -11.47 14.07
N ILE A 49 -6.42 -10.70 13.36
CA ILE A 49 -7.87 -10.87 13.33
C ILE A 49 -8.33 -11.97 12.37
N ASP A 50 -7.49 -12.43 11.45
CA ASP A 50 -7.89 -13.38 10.39
C ASP A 50 -8.54 -14.66 10.95
N PRO A 51 -8.05 -15.28 12.05
CA PRO A 51 -8.71 -16.44 12.67
C PRO A 51 -10.14 -16.17 13.16
N PHE A 52 -10.50 -14.90 13.37
CA PHE A 52 -11.77 -14.49 13.97
C PHE A 52 -12.75 -13.89 12.95
N VAL A 53 -12.36 -13.73 11.68
CA VAL A 53 -13.19 -13.08 10.65
C VAL A 53 -14.53 -13.79 10.45
N SER A 54 -14.52 -15.13 10.37
CA SER A 54 -15.74 -15.92 10.22
C SER A 54 -16.69 -15.74 11.42
N TYR A 55 -16.13 -15.68 12.63
CA TYR A 55 -16.91 -15.43 13.85
C TYR A 55 -17.55 -14.05 13.84
N LEU A 56 -16.75 -13.01 13.55
CA LEU A 56 -17.24 -11.63 13.51
C LEU A 56 -18.33 -11.44 12.45
N GLY A 57 -18.16 -12.05 11.27
CA GLY A 57 -19.19 -12.03 10.21
C GLY A 57 -20.52 -12.58 10.71
N GLY A 58 -20.51 -13.78 11.29
CA GLY A 58 -21.72 -14.38 11.87
C GLY A 58 -22.35 -13.54 12.98
N ARG A 59 -21.54 -12.94 13.86
CA ARG A 59 -22.05 -12.11 14.97
C ARG A 59 -22.70 -10.82 14.50
N VAL A 60 -22.10 -10.12 13.53
CA VAL A 60 -22.66 -8.88 12.99
C VAL A 60 -23.93 -9.15 12.19
N THR A 61 -23.99 -10.25 11.44
CA THR A 61 -25.22 -10.65 10.74
C THR A 61 -26.34 -11.01 11.72
N ALA A 62 -26.05 -11.75 12.78
CA ALA A 62 -27.05 -12.14 13.77
C ALA A 62 -27.52 -10.95 14.64
N TYR A 63 -26.64 -9.98 14.88
CA TYR A 63 -26.94 -8.81 15.71
C TYR A 63 -26.34 -7.52 15.10
N PRO A 64 -27.03 -6.89 14.13
CA PRO A 64 -26.54 -5.72 13.41
C PRO A 64 -26.24 -4.48 14.29
N GLY A 65 -26.77 -4.44 15.51
CA GLY A 65 -26.54 -3.37 16.50
C GLY A 65 -25.37 -3.62 17.46
N LEU A 66 -24.59 -4.70 17.29
CA LEU A 66 -23.44 -4.96 18.16
C LEU A 66 -22.36 -3.90 17.98
N THR A 67 -21.92 -3.31 19.09
CA THR A 67 -20.80 -2.39 19.09
C THR A 67 -19.47 -3.15 19.00
N GLY A 68 -18.46 -2.52 18.38
CA GLY A 68 -17.11 -3.08 18.32
C GLY A 68 -16.52 -3.40 19.70
N ARG A 69 -16.92 -2.68 20.75
CA ARG A 69 -16.51 -2.98 22.14
C ARG A 69 -17.03 -4.33 22.63
N ARG A 70 -18.29 -4.67 22.31
CA ARG A 70 -18.87 -5.98 22.67
C ARG A 70 -18.18 -7.10 21.89
N LEU A 71 -17.95 -6.90 20.60
CA LEU A 71 -17.20 -7.86 19.77
C LEU A 71 -15.78 -8.08 20.30
N LEU A 72 -15.07 -7.01 20.69
CA LEU A 72 -13.73 -7.12 21.26
C LEU A 72 -13.72 -7.91 22.57
N ARG A 73 -14.74 -7.76 23.43
CA ARG A 73 -14.87 -8.56 24.66
C ARG A 73 -15.02 -10.04 24.32
N GLU A 74 -15.91 -10.37 23.39
CA GLU A 74 -16.10 -11.76 22.93
C GLU A 74 -14.84 -12.33 22.27
N LEU A 75 -14.07 -11.52 21.54
CA LEU A 75 -12.80 -11.95 20.95
C LEU A 75 -11.74 -12.26 22.01
N ARG A 76 -11.64 -11.45 23.07
CA ARG A 76 -10.70 -11.69 24.17
C ARG A 76 -11.00 -13.01 24.90
N GLU A 77 -12.27 -13.31 25.14
CA GLU A 77 -12.71 -14.60 25.70
C GLU A 77 -12.34 -15.79 24.79
N ARG A 78 -12.14 -15.55 23.49
CA ARG A 78 -11.75 -16.53 22.48
C ARG A 78 -10.25 -16.55 22.17
N GLY A 79 -9.44 -15.81 22.91
CA GLY A 79 -7.98 -15.82 22.78
C GLY A 79 -7.37 -14.80 21.81
N TYR A 80 -8.06 -13.68 21.53
CA TYR A 80 -7.52 -12.54 20.79
C TYR A 80 -6.62 -11.63 21.65
#